data_AF-A0A329IVB7-F1
#
_entry.id   AF-A0A329IVB7-F1
#
_cell.length_a   1.000
_cell.length_b   1.000
_cell.length_c   1.000
_cell.angle_alpha   90.00
_cell.angle_beta   90.00
_cell.angle_gamma   90.00
#
_symmetry.space_group_name_H-M   'P 1'
#
loop_
_entity.id
_entity.type
_entity.pdbx_description
1 polymer ?
#
loop_
_entity_poly.entity_id
_entity_poly.type
_entity_poly.pdbx_seq_one_letter_code
_entity_poly.pdbx_strand_id
1 'polypeptide(L)' 'PPYVTSLRLPLSPEAQRDTGLADRVLAVRGVTDAVVVVDEGAIYIKFDKEQLDRASFDEVVNPASETCEA' A
#
# COMPACT_ATOMS: atom_id res chain seq x y z
N PRO A 1 -4.69 -7.38 18.07
CA PRO A 1 -5.85 -8.03 17.41
C PRO A 1 -5.38 -9.20 16.55
N PRO A 2 -6.07 -10.35 16.53
CA PRO A 2 -5.61 -11.55 15.84
C PRO A 2 -5.84 -11.56 14.31
N TYR A 3 -6.50 -10.54 13.75
CA TYR A 3 -6.87 -10.46 12.34
C TYR A 3 -5.93 -9.60 11.48
N VAL A 4 -4.83 -9.14 12.07
CA VAL A 4 -3.82 -8.35 11.35
C VAL A 4 -3.03 -9.28 10.45
N THR A 5 -3.08 -9.04 9.15
CA THR A 5 -2.33 -9.78 8.15
C THR A 5 -1.22 -8.92 7.60
N SER A 6 -0.10 -9.54 7.22
CA SER A 6 0.99 -8.86 6.52
C SER A 6 0.90 -9.14 5.03
N LEU A 7 0.95 -8.09 4.22
CA LEU A 7 0.95 -8.17 2.77
C LEU A 7 2.16 -7.43 2.23
N ARG A 8 2.82 -8.06 1.26
CA ARG A 8 3.89 -7.46 0.47
C ARG A 8 3.33 -7.12 -0.90
N LEU A 9 3.47 -5.86 -1.30
CA LEU A 9 3.13 -5.40 -2.66
C LEU A 9 4.38 -4.85 -3.35
N PRO A 10 4.63 -5.22 -4.62
CA PRO A 10 5.70 -4.61 -5.40
C PRO A 10 5.35 -3.16 -5.69
N LEU A 11 6.33 -2.28 -5.56
CA LEU A 11 6.20 -0.87 -5.87
C LEU A 11 6.74 -0.57 -7.26
N SER A 12 5.98 0.22 -8.00
CA SER A 12 6.47 0.87 -9.21
C SER A 12 7.65 1.81 -8.88
N PRO A 13 8.60 2.04 -9.80
CA PRO A 13 9.76 2.91 -9.56
C PRO A 13 9.38 4.37 -9.26
N GLU A 14 8.16 4.79 -9.61
CA GLU A 14 7.59 6.09 -9.23
C GLU A 14 7.15 6.08 -7.76
N ALA A 15 6.40 5.05 -7.35
CA ALA A 15 5.95 4.86 -5.97
C ALA A 15 7.11 4.66 -4.98
N GLN A 16 8.21 4.04 -5.40
CA GLN A 16 9.43 3.94 -4.59
C GLN A 16 10.09 5.29 -4.29
N ARG A 17 9.90 6.29 -5.17
CA ARG A 17 10.42 7.65 -4.98
C ARG A 17 9.46 8.53 -4.19
N ASP A 18 8.21 8.11 -4.03
CA ASP A 18 7.21 8.81 -3.23
C ASP A 18 7.47 8.57 -1.74
N THR A 19 8.05 9.59 -1.10
CA THR A 19 8.36 9.59 0.33
C THR A 19 7.11 9.68 1.21
N GLY A 20 5.97 10.11 0.66
CA GLY A 20 4.68 10.19 1.33
C GLY A 20 3.82 8.94 1.18
N LEU A 21 4.26 7.96 0.39
CA LEU A 21 3.46 6.75 0.13
C LEU A 21 3.15 5.97 1.42
N ALA A 22 4.14 5.79 2.30
CA ALA A 22 3.95 5.07 3.56
C ALA A 22 2.94 5.78 4.47
N ASP A 23 2.99 7.11 4.55
CA ASP A 23 2.08 7.93 5.35
C ASP A 23 0.66 7.89 4.79
N ARG A 24 0.49 8.03 3.47
CA ARG A 24 -0.79 7.86 2.78
C ARG A 24 -1.40 6.49 3.05
N VAL A 25 -0.58 5.45 3.01
CA VAL A 25 -1.02 4.08 3.28
C VAL A 25 -1.42 3.91 4.75
N LEU A 26 -0.64 4.45 5.70
CA LEU A 26 -0.98 4.47 7.13
C LEU A 26 -2.27 5.24 7.43
N ALA A 27 -2.59 6.27 6.64
CA ALA A 27 -3.83 7.03 6.76
C ALA A 27 -5.08 6.24 6.32
N VAL A 28 -4.92 5.10 5.63
CA VAL A 28 -6.06 4.26 5.23
C VAL A 28 -6.62 3.52 6.45
N ARG A 29 -7.94 3.62 6.63
CA ARG A 29 -8.63 2.95 7.73
C ARG A 29 -8.48 1.43 7.62
N GLY A 30 -8.01 0.80 8.69
CA GLY A 30 -7.73 -0.65 8.73
C GLY A 30 -6.26 -0.98 8.53
N VAL A 31 -5.43 -0.01 8.14
CA VAL A 31 -3.97 -0.15 8.14
C VAL A 31 -3.45 0.10 9.53
N THR A 32 -2.59 -0.82 9.97
CA THR A 32 -1.97 -0.81 11.29
C THR A 32 -0.49 -0.47 11.22
N ASP A 33 0.16 -0.78 10.09
CA ASP A 33 1.58 -0.54 9.87
C ASP A 33 1.86 -0.54 8.36
N ALA A 34 2.79 0.31 7.91
CA ALA A 34 3.22 0.33 6.51
C ALA A 34 4.69 0.73 6.42
N VAL A 35 5.47 -0.07 5.72
CA VAL A 35 6.92 0.10 5.61
C VAL A 35 7.34 -0.09 4.16
N VAL A 36 7.91 0.95 3.57
CA VAL A 36 8.51 0.90 2.24
C VAL A 36 9.94 0.39 2.35
N VAL A 37 10.25 -0.68 1.63
CA VAL A 37 11.58 -1.28 1.55
C VAL A 37 12.13 -1.01 0.15
N VAL A 38 12.88 0.07 0.02
CA VAL A 38 13.45 0.54 -1.26
C VAL A 38 14.40 -0.52 -1.84
N ASP A 39 15.16 -1.21 -1.00
CA ASP A 39 16.09 -2.27 -1.41
C ASP A 39 15.39 -3.43 -2.14
N GLU A 40 14.18 -3.79 -1.69
CA GLU A 40 13.34 -4.78 -2.35
C GLU A 40 12.41 -4.19 -3.44
N GLY A 41 12.32 -2.87 -3.50
CA GLY A 41 11.33 -2.19 -4.32
C GLY A 41 9.89 -2.56 -3.97
N ALA A 42 9.60 -2.79 -2.70
CA ALA A 42 8.30 -3.30 -2.23
C ALA A 42 7.84 -2.59 -0.95
N ILE A 43 6.53 -2.57 -0.72
CA ILE A 43 5.94 -2.12 0.54
C ILE A 43 5.38 -3.31 1.30
N TYR A 44 5.64 -3.32 2.61
CA TYR A 44 5.08 -4.25 3.57
C TYR A 44 4.01 -3.54 4.38
N ILE A 45 2.81 -4.08 4.37
CA ILE A 45 1.66 -3.45 4.99
C ILE A 45 1.00 -4.45 5.93
N LYS A 46 0.72 -4.01 7.15
CA LYS A 46 -0.09 -4.75 8.10
C LYS A 46 -1.45 -4.12 8.16
N PHE A 47 -2.48 -4.89 7.86
CA PHE A 47 -3.85 -4.41 7.91
C PHE A 47 -4.78 -5.43 8.54
N ASP A 48 -5.88 -4.93 9.08
CA ASP A 48 -6.94 -5.74 9.63
C ASP A 48 -7.89 -6.17 8.49
N LYS A 49 -7.95 -7.48 8.24
CA LYS A 49 -8.78 -8.05 7.17
C LYS A 49 -10.28 -7.89 7.39
N GLU A 50 -10.72 -7.61 8.62
CA GLU A 50 -12.14 -7.37 8.90
C GLU A 50 -12.55 -5.95 8.52
N GLN A 51 -11.58 -5.02 8.43
CA GLN A 51 -11.84 -3.62 8.12
C GLN A 51 -11.46 -3.22 6.69
N LEU A 52 -10.52 -3.93 6.06
CA LEU A 52 -9.96 -3.54 4.77
C LEU A 52 -9.63 -4.76 3.90
N ASP A 53 -10.00 -4.69 2.62
CA ASP A 53 -9.75 -5.76 1.66
C ASP A 53 -8.44 -5.55 0.88
N ARG A 54 -7.81 -6.66 0.48
CA ARG A 54 -6.55 -6.64 -0.27
C ARG A 54 -6.68 -5.95 -1.62
N ALA A 55 -7.82 -6.07 -2.29
CA ALA A 55 -8.01 -5.47 -3.62
C ALA A 55 -7.90 -3.93 -3.57
N SER A 56 -8.37 -3.31 -2.48
CA SER A 56 -8.32 -1.86 -2.29
C SER A 56 -6.91 -1.30 -2.10
N PHE A 57 -5.94 -2.14 -1.74
CA PHE A 57 -4.56 -1.71 -1.55
C PHE A 57 -3.78 -1.54 -2.85
N ASP A 58 -4.07 -2.37 -3.84
CA ASP A 58 -3.35 -2.34 -5.11
C ASP A 58 -3.51 -0.95 -5.76
N GLU A 59 -4.73 -0.42 -5.75
CA GLU A 59 -5.06 0.93 -6.26
C GLU A 59 -4.43 2.06 -5.44
N VAL A 60 -4.28 1.92 -4.12
CA VAL A 60 -3.66 2.96 -3.29
C VAL A 60 -2.13 2.99 -3.47
N VAL A 61 -1.53 1.81 -3.63
CA VAL A 61 -0.08 1.61 -3.68
C VAL A 61 0.47 1.84 -5.08
N ASN A 62 -0.21 1.28 -6.08
CA ASN A 62 -0.01 1.54 -7.49
C ASN A 62 -1.33 2.11 -7.99
N PRO A 63 -1.61 3.42 -7.79
CA PRO A 63 -2.69 4.04 -8.54
C PRO A 63 -2.37 3.75 -9.99
N ALA A 64 -3.16 2.87 -10.61
CA ALA A 64 -3.08 2.65 -12.04
C ALA A 64 -3.21 4.06 -12.59
N SER A 65 -2.11 4.58 -13.17
CA SER A 65 -2.04 5.92 -13.70
C SER A 65 -3.34 6.08 -14.46
N GLU A 66 -4.26 6.92 -13.97
CA GLU A 66 -5.53 7.15 -14.62
C GLU A 66 -5.16 7.44 -16.06
N THR A 67 -5.38 6.45 -16.92
CA THR A 67 -5.16 6.61 -18.33
C THR A 67 -6.31 7.52 -18.68
N CYS A 68 -6.01 8.82 -18.72
CA CYS A 68 -6.92 9.86 -19.18
C CYS A 68 -7.71 9.27 -20.34
N GLU A 69 -9.01 9.09 -20.11
CA GLU A 69 -9.97 9.01 -21.20
C GLU A 69 -9.77 10.29 -22.03
N ALA A 70 -9.48 10.12 -23.32
CA ALA A 70 -9.42 11.18 -24.32
C ALA A 70 -10.36 10.81 -25.48
#